data_AF-A0A349YLD8-F1
#
_entry.id   AF-A0A349YLD8-F1
#
_cell.length_a   1.000
_cell.length_b   1.000
_cell.length_c   1.000
_cell.angle_alpha   90.00
_cell.angle_beta   90.00
_cell.angle_gamma   90.00
#
_symmetry.space_group_name_H-M   'P 1'
#
loop_
_entity.id
_entity.type
_entity.pdbx_description
1 polymer ?
#
loop_
_entity_poly.entity_id
_entity_poly.type
_entity_poly.pdbx_seq_one_letter_code
_entity_poly.pdbx_strand_id
1 'polypeptide(L)'
;MTSSDPKAQKQRQLAELAVAKAREAGIVNDNTITERTMAGLFGQQMFAGTMDALTYNKDTGFAVNDWKFSKSGGPEDIQKRGERMLQMQVYFTMYEKALEKLSNQVFEEGKEITAEDA
;
A
#
# COMPACT_ATOMS: atom_id res chain seq x y z
N MET A 1 -23.33 -15.89 11.15
CA MET A 1 -22.66 -16.40 12.37
C MET A 1 -21.70 -15.32 12.85
N THR A 2 -22.06 -14.57 13.89
CA THR A 2 -21.15 -13.64 14.57
C THR A 2 -20.16 -14.48 15.39
N SER A 3 -18.86 -14.36 15.13
CA SER A 3 -17.86 -15.10 15.91
C SER A 3 -17.95 -14.66 17.37
N SER A 4 -18.11 -15.63 18.26
CA SER A 4 -18.21 -15.47 19.72
C SER A 4 -16.84 -15.37 20.41
N ASP A 5 -15.77 -15.07 19.65
CA ASP A 5 -14.41 -14.92 20.18
C ASP A 5 -14.15 -13.44 20.55
N PRO A 6 -14.03 -13.12 21.85
CA PRO A 6 -13.77 -11.76 22.32
C PRO A 6 -12.48 -11.15 21.73
N LYS A 7 -11.48 -11.98 21.40
CA LYS A 7 -10.23 -11.52 20.81
C LYS A 7 -10.45 -11.05 19.37
N ALA A 8 -11.17 -11.83 18.58
CA ALA A 8 -11.52 -11.48 17.20
C ALA A 8 -12.38 -10.20 17.17
N GLN A 9 -13.33 -10.06 18.11
CA GLN A 9 -14.17 -8.88 18.22
C GLN A 9 -13.35 -7.62 18.58
N LYS A 10 -12.40 -7.73 19.50
CA LYS A 10 -11.48 -6.63 19.84
C LYS A 10 -10.57 -6.25 18.67
N GLN A 11 -10.05 -7.22 17.93
CA GLN A 11 -9.24 -6.95 16.74
C GLN A 11 -10.04 -6.21 15.67
N ARG A 12 -11.30 -6.61 15.46
CA ARG A 12 -12.21 -5.93 14.55
C ARG A 12 -12.47 -4.47 14.96
N GLN A 13 -12.72 -4.21 16.24
CA GLN A 13 -12.93 -2.84 16.73
C GLN A 13 -11.69 -1.95 16.52
N LEU A 14 -10.49 -2.49 16.76
CA LEU A 14 -9.24 -1.76 16.51
C LEU A 14 -9.03 -1.49 15.01
N ALA A 15 -9.39 -2.44 14.14
CA ALA A 15 -9.36 -2.26 12.69
C ALA A 15 -10.32 -1.18 12.23
N GLU A 16 -11.56 -1.21 12.70
CA GLU A 16 -12.58 -0.21 12.38
C GLU A 16 -12.14 1.20 12.83
N LEU A 17 -11.56 1.32 14.04
CA LEU A 17 -11.04 2.60 14.55
C LEU A 17 -9.84 3.11 13.73
N ALA A 18 -8.89 2.23 13.39
CA ALA A 18 -7.72 2.60 12.59
C ALA A 18 -8.13 3.12 11.21
N VAL A 19 -9.07 2.42 10.54
CA VAL A 19 -9.60 2.84 9.23
C VAL A 19 -10.36 4.16 9.33
N ALA A 20 -11.18 4.36 10.37
CA ALA A 20 -11.89 5.62 10.58
C ALA A 20 -10.91 6.81 10.73
N LYS A 21 -9.85 6.65 11.53
CA LYS A 21 -8.80 7.67 11.69
C LYS A 21 -8.03 7.93 10.40
N ALA A 22 -7.72 6.88 9.63
CA ALA A 22 -7.06 7.03 8.33
C ALA A 22 -7.95 7.78 7.32
N ARG A 23 -9.27 7.58 7.36
CA ARG A 23 -10.23 8.33 6.53
C ARG A 23 -10.32 9.80 6.93
N GLU A 24 -10.41 10.09 8.23
CA GLU A 24 -10.38 11.48 8.75
C GLU A 24 -9.12 12.23 8.30
N ALA A 25 -7.97 11.55 8.26
CA ALA A 25 -6.70 12.11 7.80
C ALA A 25 -6.52 12.13 6.26
N GLY A 26 -7.49 11.64 5.48
CA GLY A 26 -7.41 11.57 4.01
C GLY A 26 -6.44 10.51 3.46
N ILE A 27 -5.89 9.64 4.32
CA ILE A 27 -4.97 8.55 3.97
C ILE A 27 -5.72 7.38 3.32
N VAL A 28 -6.98 7.18 3.68
CA VAL A 28 -7.92 6.24 3.05
C VAL A 28 -9.09 7.04 2.49
N ASN A 29 -9.44 6.82 1.22
CA ASN A 29 -10.52 7.53 0.53
C ASN A 29 -11.12 6.64 -0.58
N ASP A 30 -11.96 7.21 -1.44
CA ASP A 30 -12.65 6.47 -2.50
C ASP A 30 -11.70 5.89 -3.58
N ASN A 31 -10.47 6.39 -3.65
CA ASN A 31 -9.42 5.86 -4.52
C ASN A 31 -8.52 4.82 -3.81
N THR A 32 -8.92 4.34 -2.62
CA THR A 32 -8.19 3.28 -1.93
C THR A 32 -8.49 1.92 -2.55
N ILE A 33 -7.43 1.23 -2.98
CA ILE A 33 -7.45 -0.16 -3.42
C ILE A 33 -6.90 -1.02 -2.27
N THR A 34 -7.66 -2.03 -1.86
CA THR A 34 -7.27 -2.95 -0.79
C THR A 34 -6.70 -4.25 -1.34
N GLU A 35 -5.89 -4.95 -0.54
CA GLU A 35 -5.37 -6.29 -0.84
C GLU A 35 -4.67 -6.36 -2.21
N ARG A 36 -3.82 -5.37 -2.50
CA ARG A 36 -3.14 -5.30 -3.80
C ARG A 36 -1.89 -6.16 -3.78
N THR A 37 -1.96 -7.31 -4.46
CA THR A 37 -0.78 -8.12 -4.75
C THR A 37 0.10 -7.41 -5.78
N MET A 38 1.39 -7.35 -5.48
CA MET A 38 2.42 -6.88 -6.39
C MET A 38 3.58 -7.86 -6.43
N ALA A 39 4.23 -7.93 -7.58
CA ALA A 39 5.49 -8.61 -7.73
C ALA A 39 6.44 -7.72 -8.56
N GLY A 40 7.71 -7.72 -8.20
CA GLY A 40 8.71 -6.88 -8.84
C GLY A 40 10.12 -7.39 -8.62
N LEU A 41 11.03 -6.93 -9.46
CA LEU A 41 12.46 -7.18 -9.29
C LEU A 41 13.08 -6.07 -8.45
N PHE A 42 13.80 -6.47 -7.40
CA PHE A 42 14.69 -5.59 -6.66
C PHE A 42 16.12 -6.11 -6.84
N GLY A 43 16.91 -5.41 -7.64
CA GLY A 43 18.16 -5.96 -8.19
C GLY A 43 17.86 -7.17 -9.07
N GLN A 44 18.47 -8.32 -8.75
CA GLN A 44 18.25 -9.59 -9.47
C GLN A 44 17.23 -10.51 -8.79
N GLN A 45 16.67 -10.10 -7.64
CA GLN A 45 15.75 -10.91 -6.86
C GLN A 45 14.30 -10.53 -7.11
N MET A 46 13.43 -11.53 -7.21
CA MET A 46 12.00 -11.34 -7.29
C MET A 46 11.40 -11.22 -5.89
N PHE A 47 10.64 -10.16 -5.68
CA PHE A 47 9.83 -9.94 -4.49
C PHE A 47 8.37 -9.99 -4.89
N ALA A 48 7.55 -10.57 -4.03
CA ALA A 48 6.10 -10.55 -4.17
C ALA A 48 5.48 -10.42 -2.79
N GLY A 49 4.36 -9.70 -2.72
CA GLY A 49 3.61 -9.52 -1.49
C GLY A 49 2.29 -8.82 -1.76
N THR A 50 1.47 -8.76 -0.72
CA THR A 50 0.17 -8.08 -0.75
C THR A 50 0.21 -6.91 0.20
N MET A 51 -0.05 -5.72 -0.33
CA MET A 51 -0.27 -4.53 0.48
C MET A 51 -1.71 -4.52 0.97
N ASP A 52 -1.92 -4.16 2.24
CA ASP A 52 -3.27 -4.07 2.78
C ASP A 52 -4.08 -2.96 2.09
N ALA A 53 -3.46 -1.79 1.84
CA ALA A 53 -4.10 -0.71 1.09
C ALA A 53 -3.10 0.21 0.36
N LEU A 54 -3.51 0.64 -0.83
CA LEU A 54 -2.88 1.69 -1.63
C LEU A 54 -3.92 2.77 -1.92
N THR A 55 -3.64 4.01 -1.55
CA THR A 55 -4.54 5.14 -1.80
C THR A 55 -3.87 6.15 -2.70
N TYR A 56 -4.58 6.62 -3.73
CA TYR A 56 -4.17 7.79 -4.50
C TYR A 56 -4.87 9.05 -3.99
N ASN A 57 -4.09 10.10 -3.78
CA ASN A 57 -4.57 11.44 -3.54
C ASN A 57 -3.88 12.39 -4.53
N LYS A 58 -4.67 13.21 -5.22
CA LYS A 58 -4.15 14.16 -6.22
C LYS A 58 -3.16 15.18 -5.63
N ASP A 59 -3.33 15.55 -4.36
CA ASP A 59 -2.58 16.63 -3.72
C ASP A 59 -1.37 16.09 -2.96
N THR A 60 -1.46 14.87 -2.41
CA THR A 60 -0.40 14.26 -1.59
C THR A 60 0.26 13.04 -2.23
N GLY A 61 -0.14 12.66 -3.44
CA GLY A 61 0.36 11.47 -4.13
C GLY A 61 -0.18 10.17 -3.55
N PHE A 62 0.65 9.13 -3.57
CA PHE A 62 0.25 7.79 -3.12
C PHE A 62 0.57 7.56 -1.64
N ALA A 63 -0.34 6.88 -0.95
CA ALA A 63 -0.13 6.36 0.40
C ALA A 63 -0.24 4.83 0.38
N VAL A 64 0.82 4.15 0.85
CA VAL A 64 0.82 2.71 1.09
C VAL A 64 0.59 2.46 2.58
N ASN A 65 -0.35 1.58 2.89
CA ASN A 65 -0.71 1.23 4.25
C ASN A 65 -0.63 -0.28 4.44
N ASP A 66 -0.14 -0.68 5.62
CA ASP A 66 0.04 -2.06 6.05
C ASP A 66 -0.32 -2.12 7.55
N TRP A 67 -1.50 -2.66 7.84
CA TRP A 67 -2.14 -2.60 9.15
C TRP A 67 -1.63 -3.71 10.06
N LYS A 68 -1.18 -3.33 11.27
CA LYS A 68 -0.69 -4.29 12.27
C LYS A 68 -1.49 -4.15 13.56
N PHE A 69 -2.25 -5.20 13.89
CA PHE A 69 -3.06 -5.26 15.12
C PHE A 69 -2.38 -6.01 16.28
N SER A 70 -1.07 -6.25 16.18
CA SER A 70 -0.26 -6.87 17.23
C SER A 70 0.31 -5.82 18.17
N LYS A 71 0.48 -6.17 19.46
CA LYS A 71 1.21 -5.32 20.42
C LYS A 71 2.73 -5.25 20.19
N SER A 72 3.29 -6.17 19.40
CA SER A 72 4.72 -6.14 19.00
C SER A 72 4.98 -5.00 18.01
N GLY A 73 6.23 -4.52 17.95
CA GLY A 73 6.66 -3.40 17.11
C GLY A 73 6.10 -2.04 17.51
N GLY A 74 5.74 -1.85 18.78
CA GLY A 74 5.53 -0.53 19.38
C GLY A 74 6.86 0.24 19.55
N PRO A 75 6.84 1.47 20.09
CA PRO A 75 8.02 2.34 20.16
C PRO A 75 9.28 1.69 20.74
N GLU A 76 9.08 0.83 21.75
CA GLU A 76 10.12 0.10 22.50
C GLU A 76 10.73 -1.11 21.74
N ASP A 77 10.04 -1.63 20.71
CA ASP A 77 10.46 -2.82 19.96
C ASP A 77 11.11 -2.39 18.63
N ILE A 78 12.35 -1.91 18.76
CA ILE A 78 13.14 -1.32 17.67
C ILE A 78 13.34 -2.33 16.53
N GLN A 79 13.63 -3.60 16.85
CA GLN A 79 13.84 -4.64 15.84
C GLN A 79 12.59 -4.83 14.98
N LYS A 80 11.42 -5.03 15.61
CA LYS A 80 10.20 -5.27 14.86
C LYS A 80 9.75 -4.03 14.07
N ARG A 81 10.06 -2.83 14.56
CA ARG A 81 9.87 -1.58 13.80
C ARG A 81 10.75 -1.56 12.55
N GLY A 82 12.03 -1.92 12.67
CA GLY A 82 12.95 -2.02 11.53
C GLY A 82 12.46 -3.01 10.47
N GLU A 83 11.99 -4.19 10.88
CA GLU A 83 11.40 -5.18 9.97
C GLU A 83 10.18 -4.63 9.21
N ARG A 84 9.30 -3.90 9.90
CA ARG A 84 8.11 -3.29 9.27
C ARG A 84 8.46 -2.15 8.32
N MET A 85 9.45 -1.34 8.69
CA MET A 85 9.95 -0.27 7.81
C MET A 85 10.58 -0.86 6.54
N LEU A 86 11.34 -1.97 6.68
CA LEU A 86 11.89 -2.69 5.54
C LEU A 86 10.78 -3.24 4.63
N GLN A 87 9.74 -3.86 5.21
CA GLN A 87 8.57 -4.32 4.45
C GLN A 87 7.94 -3.16 3.65
N MET A 88 7.73 -2.02 4.30
CA MET A 88 7.14 -0.84 3.66
C MET A 88 8.03 -0.29 2.53
N GLN A 89 9.35 -0.24 2.73
CA GLN A 89 10.30 0.21 1.69
C GLN A 89 10.26 -0.69 0.46
N VAL A 90 10.12 -2.01 0.65
CA VAL A 90 9.99 -2.96 -0.47
C VAL A 90 8.69 -2.69 -1.23
N TYR A 91 7.57 -2.45 -0.54
CA TYR A 91 6.31 -2.09 -1.19
C TYR A 91 6.40 -0.78 -1.97
N PHE A 92 6.95 0.28 -1.38
CA PHE A 92 7.16 1.55 -2.09
C PHE A 92 8.04 1.37 -3.32
N THR A 93 9.15 0.64 -3.21
CA THR A 93 10.07 0.48 -4.35
C THR A 93 9.45 -0.34 -5.48
N MET A 94 8.74 -1.43 -5.17
CA MET A 94 8.04 -2.22 -6.20
C MET A 94 6.98 -1.38 -6.90
N TYR A 95 6.30 -0.51 -6.15
CA TYR A 95 5.30 0.38 -6.67
C TYR A 95 5.87 1.48 -7.56
N GLU A 96 6.93 2.18 -7.12
CA GLU A 96 7.64 3.19 -7.92
C GLU A 96 8.10 2.60 -9.26
N LYS A 97 8.68 1.39 -9.25
CA LYS A 97 9.06 0.69 -10.48
C LYS A 97 7.88 0.36 -11.39
N ALA A 98 6.73 0.00 -10.81
CA ALA A 98 5.51 -0.22 -11.59
C ALA A 98 5.01 1.09 -12.22
N LEU A 99 5.07 2.21 -11.49
CA LEU A 99 4.74 3.54 -12.01
C LEU A 99 5.71 4.01 -13.09
N GLU A 100 7.02 3.82 -12.91
CA GLU A 100 8.03 4.13 -13.94
C GLU A 100 7.73 3.36 -15.23
N LYS A 101 7.43 2.07 -15.12
CA LYS A 101 7.06 1.24 -16.27
C LYS A 101 5.79 1.76 -16.95
N LEU A 102 4.75 2.07 -16.18
CA LEU A 102 3.49 2.62 -16.71
C LEU A 102 3.71 3.99 -17.37
N SER A 103 4.46 4.88 -16.73
CA SER A 103 4.82 6.19 -17.26
C SER A 103 5.52 6.03 -18.60
N ASN A 104 6.55 5.18 -18.67
CA ASN A 104 7.27 4.92 -19.92
C ASN A 104 6.35 4.34 -21.00
N GLN A 105 5.43 3.43 -20.66
CA GLN A 105 4.46 2.89 -21.61
C GLN A 105 3.50 3.95 -22.13
N VAL A 106 2.91 4.77 -21.24
CA VAL A 106 1.99 5.87 -21.63
C VAL A 106 2.72 6.93 -22.46
N PHE A 107 3.98 7.26 -22.15
CA PHE A 107 4.77 8.18 -22.96
C PHE A 107 5.09 7.62 -24.35
N GLU A 108 5.37 6.32 -24.48
CA GLU A 108 5.61 5.68 -25.79
C GLU A 108 4.31 5.58 -26.60
N GLU A 109 3.19 5.17 -26.00
CA GLU A 109 1.87 5.15 -26.65
C GLU A 109 1.40 6.57 -27.02
N GLY A 110 1.70 7.57 -26.19
CA GLY A 110 1.39 8.97 -26.46
C GLY A 110 2.20 9.58 -27.61
N LYS A 111 3.37 9.02 -27.96
CA LYS A 111 4.10 9.42 -29.17
C LYS A 111 3.39 8.94 -30.44
N GLU A 112 2.82 7.74 -30.42
CA GLU A 112 2.10 7.17 -31.58
C GLU A 112 0.85 7.99 -31.95
N ILE A 113 0.17 8.58 -30.97
CA ILE A 113 -1.05 9.38 -31.17
C ILE A 113 -0.77 10.76 -31.83
N THR A 114 0.50 11.17 -31.97
CA THR A 114 0.84 12.52 -32.47
C THR A 114 1.37 12.58 -33.91
N ALA A 115 1.53 11.45 -34.59
CA ALA A 115 2.11 11.42 -35.93
C ALA A 115 1.08 11.30 -37.08
N GLU A 116 -0.12 10.76 -36.83
CA GLU A 116 -1.12 10.55 -37.90
C GLU A 116 -2.53 11.08 -37.56
N ASP A 117 -2.79 11.55 -36.33
CA ASP A 117 -4.12 12.04 -35.90
C ASP A 117 -4.20 13.57 -35.69
N ALA A 118 -3.20 14.34 -36.16
CA ALA A 118 -3.19 15.81 -36.17
C ALA A 118 -3.20 16.38 -37.60
#